data_AF-A0A318LGD1-F1
#
_entry.id   AF-A0A318LGD1-F1
#
_cell.length_a   1.000
_cell.length_b   1.000
_cell.length_c   1.000
_cell.angle_alpha   90.00
_cell.angle_beta   90.00
_cell.angle_gamma   90.00
#
_symmetry.space_group_name_H-M   'P 1'
#
loop_
_entity.id
_entity.type
_entity.pdbx_description
1 polymer ?
#
loop_
_entity_poly.entity_id
_entity_poly.type
_entity_poly.pdbx_seq_one_letter_code
_entity_poly.pdbx_strand_id
1 'polypeptide(L)' 'MDHDGPDFVWEQVAADLRADIESGALAPGVRLPSESALASIYGVARGTIGRALLKLKEDGLVVTRFGRGTFVART' A
#
# COMPACT_ATOMS: atom_id res chain seq x y z
N MET A 1 2.40 5.69 -15.25
CA MET A 1 1.34 4.72 -14.91
C MET A 1 0.36 4.74 -16.06
N ASP A 2 0.38 3.70 -16.88
CA ASP A 2 -0.56 3.53 -17.99
C ASP A 2 -1.95 3.15 -17.43
N HIS A 3 -2.98 3.86 -17.87
CA HIS A 3 -4.33 3.78 -17.29
C HIS A 3 -5.30 2.88 -18.08
N ASP A 4 -4.84 2.19 -19.13
CA ASP A 4 -5.67 1.61 -20.19
C ASP A 4 -5.39 0.12 -20.47
N GLY A 5 -5.16 -0.67 -19.41
CA GLY A 5 -4.94 -2.12 -19.52
C GLY A 5 -5.51 -2.92 -18.34
N PRO A 6 -5.81 -4.22 -18.52
CA PRO A 6 -6.38 -5.10 -17.49
C PRO A 6 -5.41 -5.44 -16.34
N ASP A 7 -4.16 -4.93 -16.39
CA ASP A 7 -3.23 -4.93 -15.27
C ASP A 7 -3.64 -3.82 -14.30
N PHE A 8 -4.35 -4.21 -13.25
CA PHE A 8 -5.07 -3.23 -12.46
C PHE A 8 -4.07 -2.33 -11.72
N VAL A 9 -4.23 -1.00 -11.83
CA VAL A 9 -3.35 0.01 -11.22
C VAL A 9 -3.09 -0.24 -9.72
N TRP A 10 -4.03 -0.87 -9.00
CA TRP A 10 -3.85 -1.24 -7.60
C TRP A 10 -2.85 -2.37 -7.38
N GLU A 11 -2.67 -3.28 -8.34
CA GLU A 11 -1.67 -4.36 -8.28
C GLU A 11 -0.26 -3.80 -8.40
N GLN A 12 -0.06 -2.81 -9.27
CA GLN A 12 1.22 -2.12 -9.41
C GLN A 12 1.59 -1.40 -8.11
N VAL A 13 0.64 -0.66 -7.51
CA VAL A 13 0.84 -0.02 -6.20
C VAL A 13 1.14 -1.05 -5.10
N ALA A 14 0.44 -2.18 -5.08
CA ALA A 14 0.68 -3.23 -4.10
C ALA A 14 2.06 -3.89 -4.29
N ALA A 15 2.48 -4.12 -5.53
CA ALA A 15 3.80 -4.69 -5.84
C ALA A 15 4.93 -3.75 -5.42
N ASP A 16 4.80 -2.45 -5.69
CA ASP A 16 5.77 -1.43 -5.31
C ASP A 16 5.92 -1.32 -3.78
N LEU A 17 4.80 -1.16 -3.07
CA LEU A 17 4.79 -1.14 -1.59
C LEU A 17 5.32 -2.45 -0.98
N ARG A 18 5.06 -3.61 -1.61
CA ARG A 18 5.62 -4.89 -1.17
C ARG A 18 7.14 -4.87 -1.30
N ALA A 19 7.67 -4.44 -2.45
CA ALA A 19 9.11 -4.36 -2.68
C ALA A 19 9.79 -3.43 -1.67
N ASP A 20 9.16 -2.31 -1.32
CA ASP A 20 9.67 -1.40 -0.29
C ASP A 20 9.69 -2.03 1.11
N ILE A 21 8.66 -2.82 1.46
CA ILE A 21 8.61 -3.55 2.74
C ILE A 21 9.68 -4.65 2.78
N GLU A 22 9.79 -5.45 1.72
CA GLU A 22 10.71 -6.58 1.62
C GLU A 22 12.19 -6.14 1.54
N SER A 23 12.46 -5.02 0.85
CA SER A 23 13.80 -4.43 0.80
C SER A 23 14.20 -3.72 2.09
N GLY A 24 13.26 -3.47 3.00
CA GLY A 24 13.48 -2.73 4.25
C GLY A 24 13.45 -1.21 4.10
N ALA A 25 13.13 -0.67 2.93
CA ALA A 25 12.86 0.76 2.74
C ALA A 25 11.70 1.22 3.65
N LEU A 26 10.69 0.35 3.83
CA LEU A 26 9.63 0.50 4.81
C LEU A 26 9.85 -0.47 5.97
N ALA A 27 10.45 0.04 7.05
CA ALA A 27 10.79 -0.77 8.21
C ALA A 27 9.54 -1.30 8.96
N PRO A 28 9.61 -2.52 9.53
CA PRO A 28 8.55 -3.09 10.35
C PRO A 28 8.07 -2.15 11.48
N GLY A 29 6.75 -1.98 11.59
CA GLY A 29 6.13 -1.11 12.58
C GLY A 29 6.11 0.38 12.23
N VAL A 30 6.68 0.80 11.09
CA VAL A 30 6.51 2.15 10.57
C VAL A 30 5.06 2.35 10.12
N ARG A 31 4.53 3.54 10.38
CA ARG A 31 3.22 3.97 9.92
C ARG A 31 3.30 4.36 8.44
N LEU A 32 2.50 3.73 7.59
CA LEU A 32 2.34 4.15 6.21
C LEU A 32 1.63 5.51 6.14
N PRO A 33 1.89 6.32 5.09
CA PRO A 33 1.09 7.49 4.81
C PRO A 33 -0.40 7.14 4.71
N SER A 34 -1.28 8.12 4.92
CA SER A 34 -2.72 7.91 4.76
C SER A 34 -3.06 7.51 3.32
N GLU A 35 -4.21 6.87 3.11
CA GLU A 35 -4.68 6.54 1.75
C GLU A 35 -4.70 7.75 0.82
N SER A 36 -5.11 8.91 1.34
CA SER A 36 -5.13 10.17 0.57
C SER A 36 -3.72 10.64 0.21
N ALA A 37 -2.75 10.49 1.12
CA ALA A 37 -1.36 10.85 0.85
C ALA A 37 -0.72 9.89 -0.16
N LEU A 38 -0.93 8.58 -0.01
CA LEU A 38 -0.49 7.58 -0.98
C LEU A 38 -1.13 7.83 -2.35
N ALA A 39 -2.42 8.15 -2.41
CA ALA A 39 -3.11 8.49 -3.65
C ALA A 39 -2.45 9.69 -4.35
N SER A 40 -2.05 10.70 -3.57
CA SER A 40 -1.31 11.86 -4.07
C SER A 40 0.10 11.50 -4.56
N ILE A 41 0.81 10.62 -3.84
CA ILE A 41 2.18 10.19 -4.19
C ILE A 41 2.17 9.37 -5.49
N TYR A 42 1.26 8.41 -5.59
CA TYR A 42 1.14 7.52 -6.75
C TYR A 42 0.36 8.15 -7.92
N GLY A 43 -0.34 9.27 -7.70
CA GLY A 43 -1.18 9.90 -8.72
C GLY A 43 -2.40 9.06 -9.10
N VAL A 44 -2.97 8.32 -8.15
CA VAL A 44 -4.08 7.38 -8.37
C VAL A 44 -5.28 7.70 -7.49
N ALA A 45 -6.44 7.10 -7.80
CA ALA A 45 -7.62 7.23 -6.97
C ALA A 45 -7.42 6.58 -5.57
N ARG A 46 -8.04 7.16 -4.53
CA ARG A 46 -8.03 6.57 -3.17
C ARG A 46 -8.53 5.12 -3.14
N GLY A 47 -9.53 4.78 -3.96
CA GLY A 47 -10.04 3.41 -4.05
C GLY A 47 -8.97 2.41 -4.54
N THR A 48 -8.09 2.85 -5.43
CA THR A 48 -6.94 2.07 -5.91
C THR A 48 -5.96 1.79 -4.78
N ILE A 49 -5.62 2.81 -3.98
CA ILE A 49 -4.79 2.64 -2.78
C ILE A 49 -5.46 1.70 -1.78
N GLY A 50 -6.75 1.90 -1.51
CA GLY A 50 -7.49 1.07 -0.57
C GLY A 50 -7.45 -0.42 -0.96
N ARG A 51 -7.58 -0.72 -2.26
CA ARG A 51 -7.49 -2.09 -2.78
C ARG A 51 -6.07 -2.66 -2.70
N ALA A 52 -5.05 -1.84 -2.97
CA ALA A 52 -3.65 -2.24 -2.79
C ALA A 52 -3.31 -2.56 -1.33
N LEU A 53 -3.71 -1.69 -0.40
CA LEU A 53 -3.53 -1.90 1.03
C LEU A 53 -4.31 -3.11 1.56
N LEU A 54 -5.51 -3.37 1.02
CA LEU A 54 -6.27 -4.57 1.35
C LEU A 54 -5.48 -5.83 0.97
N LYS A 55 -4.92 -5.88 -0.25
CA LYS A 55 -4.10 -7.01 -0.70
C LYS A 55 -2.88 -7.22 0.20
N LEU A 56 -2.14 -6.14 0.52
CA LEU A 56 -0.99 -6.23 1.43
C LEU A 56 -1.37 -6.69 2.84
N LYS A 57 -2.58 -6.34 3.29
CA LYS A 57 -3.12 -6.80 4.57
C LYS A 57 -3.45 -8.29 4.54
N GLU A 58 -4.06 -8.77 3.45
CA GLU A 58 -4.33 -10.20 3.24
C GLU A 58 -3.03 -11.02 3.19
N ASP A 59 -1.98 -10.46 2.62
CA ASP A 59 -0.65 -11.07 2.58
C ASP A 59 0.14 -10.93 3.89
N GLY A 60 -0.44 -10.29 4.92
CA GLY A 60 0.17 -10.12 6.24
C GLY A 60 1.32 -9.11 6.30
N LEU A 61 1.54 -8.32 5.25
CA LEU A 61 2.62 -7.33 5.15
C LEU A 61 2.29 -6.01 5.87
N VAL A 62 1.00 -5.72 6.05
CA VAL A 62 0.54 -4.51 6.76
C VAL A 62 -0.60 -4.81 7.71
N VAL A 63 -0.73 -3.98 8.75
CA VAL A 63 -1.81 -4.04 9.73
C VAL A 63 -2.48 -2.68 9.87
N THR A 64 -3.81 -2.65 9.74
CA THR A 64 -4.60 -1.44 10.00
C THR A 64 -5.02 -1.41 11.46
N ARG A 65 -4.68 -0.32 12.16
CA ARG A 65 -5.15 -0.05 13.52
C ARG A 65 -6.21 1.04 13.47
N PHE A 66 -7.40 0.72 13.96
CA PHE A 66 -8.54 1.65 13.97
C PHE A 66 -8.15 2.98 14.62
N GLY A 67 -8.43 4.09 13.95
CA GLY A 67 -8.08 5.46 14.39
C GLY A 67 -6.58 5.80 14.38
N ARG A 68 -5.68 4.86 14.07
CA ARG A 68 -4.21 5.06 14.10
C ARG A 68 -3.53 4.90 12.75
N GLY A 69 -4.23 4.36 11.75
CA GLY A 69 -3.74 4.19 10.38
C GLY A 69 -3.17 2.79 10.11
N THR A 70 -2.45 2.67 9.00
CA THR A 70 -1.86 1.41 8.54
C THR A 70 -0.37 1.38 8.86
N PHE A 71 0.12 0.23 9.31
CA PHE A 71 1.51 0.02 9.72
C PHE A 71 2.09 -1.18 9.00
N VAL A 72 3.39 -1.17 8.73
CA VAL A 72 4.11 -2.36 8.25
C VAL A 72 4.08 -3.43 9.34
N ALA A 73 3.74 -4.65 8.97
CA ALA A 73 3.72 -5.78 9.90
C ALA A 73 5.13 -6.05 10.43
N ARG A 74 5.21 -6.53 11.68
CA ARG A 74 6.43 -7.12 12.24
C ARG A 74 6.34 -8.61 11.97
N THR A 75 6.82 -9.05 10.82
CA THR A 75 7.17 -10.45 10.60
C THR A 75 8.32 -10.86 11.52
#